data_AF-A0A0G0W9C0-F1
#
_entry.id   AF-A0A0G0W9C0-F1
#
_cell.length_a   1.000
_cell.length_b   1.000
_cell.length_c   1.000
_cell.angle_alpha   90.00
_cell.angle_beta   90.00
_cell.angle_gamma   90.00
#
_symmetry.space_group_name_H-M   'P 1'
#
loop_
_entity.id
_entity.type
_entity.pdbx_description
1 polymer ?
#
loop_
_entity_poly.entity_id
_entity_poly.type
_entity_poly.pdbx_seq_one_letter_code
_entity_poly.pdbx_strand_id
1 'polypeptide(L)'
;WQTIENYTPKVVIIEFNPSIPVDIEYIQPKDLSINQGSSLLSITKLARQKGYELIATTKWNAIFTRKKYFKLFRIKDNSPVAIYRIRQYQTQIFQLFDGTIKIVGNTSMLWHGVQMDNPQAIKAVPSNNELSQKNRLSFLDGFHKEYLPSFIPSNNLSQFQKSVYRQNHSPTTK
;
A
#
# COMPACT_ATOMS: atom_id res chain seq x y z
N TRP A 1 11.83 -11.38 16.91
CA TRP A 1 12.96 -12.30 16.68
C TRP A 1 14.33 -11.66 16.89
N GLN A 2 14.57 -10.40 16.48
CA GLN A 2 15.89 -9.77 16.63
C GLN A 2 16.43 -9.82 18.06
N THR A 3 15.60 -9.66 19.09
CA THR A 3 16.01 -9.68 20.51
C THR A 3 16.23 -11.09 21.10
N ILE A 4 15.96 -12.14 20.33
CA ILE A 4 16.10 -13.53 20.79
C ILE A 4 17.48 -14.02 20.38
N GLU A 5 18.41 -14.11 21.34
CA GLU A 5 19.81 -14.47 21.06
C GLU A 5 20.21 -15.88 21.54
N ASN A 6 19.64 -16.34 22.65
CA ASN A 6 20.10 -17.58 23.30
C ASN A 6 19.43 -18.85 22.77
N TYR A 7 18.62 -18.75 21.71
CA TYR A 7 17.89 -19.88 21.13
C TYR A 7 18.35 -20.19 19.72
N THR A 8 18.52 -21.48 19.47
CA THR A 8 19.17 -21.99 18.25
C THR A 8 18.34 -23.09 17.56
N PRO A 9 17.03 -22.86 17.33
CA PRO A 9 16.14 -23.88 16.77
C PRO A 9 16.58 -24.38 15.39
N LYS A 10 16.17 -25.60 15.03
CA LYS A 10 16.46 -26.17 13.69
C LYS A 10 15.64 -25.49 12.59
N VAL A 11 14.42 -25.09 12.92
CA VAL A 11 13.42 -24.46 12.04
C VAL A 11 12.83 -23.25 12.74
N VAL A 12 12.61 -22.17 12.00
CA VAL A 12 11.95 -20.95 12.46
C VAL A 12 10.83 -20.61 11.50
N ILE A 13 9.65 -20.27 12.05
CA ILE A 13 8.49 -19.84 11.28
C ILE A 13 8.13 -18.44 11.75
N ILE A 14 8.03 -17.49 10.82
CA ILE A 14 7.75 -16.09 11.13
C ILE A 14 6.67 -15.58 10.18
N GLU A 15 5.63 -14.99 10.75
CA GLU A 15 4.62 -14.29 9.98
C GLU A 15 5.19 -13.00 9.36
N PHE A 16 4.88 -12.77 8.09
CA PHE A 16 5.20 -11.55 7.36
C PHE A 16 3.91 -10.94 6.81
N ASN A 17 3.93 -9.66 6.46
CA ASN A 17 2.80 -9.04 5.79
C ASN A 17 2.91 -9.24 4.27
N PRO A 18 2.04 -10.04 3.62
CA PRO A 18 2.12 -10.29 2.18
C PRO A 18 1.51 -9.19 1.31
N SER A 19 0.86 -8.19 1.90
CA SER A 19 0.44 -7.01 1.13
C SER A 19 1.63 -6.12 0.77
N ILE A 20 2.77 -6.28 1.45
CA ILE A 20 4.02 -5.60 1.11
C ILE A 20 4.67 -6.34 -0.07
N PRO A 21 5.05 -5.65 -1.16
CA PRO A 21 5.76 -6.26 -2.27
C PRO A 21 7.04 -6.97 -1.83
N VAL A 22 7.35 -8.08 -2.48
CA VAL A 22 8.41 -9.02 -2.05
C VAL A 22 9.82 -8.44 -2.21
N ASP A 23 9.96 -7.44 -3.06
CA ASP A 23 11.16 -6.67 -3.38
C ASP A 23 11.29 -5.38 -2.56
N ILE A 24 10.28 -5.04 -1.74
CA ILE A 24 10.31 -3.88 -0.87
C ILE A 24 10.74 -4.29 0.54
N GLU A 25 11.73 -3.59 1.07
CA GLU A 25 12.17 -3.76 2.44
C GLU A 25 11.36 -2.86 3.37
N TYR A 26 10.66 -3.49 4.30
CA TYR A 26 9.92 -2.79 5.34
C TYR A 26 10.07 -3.50 6.69
N ILE A 27 10.39 -2.74 7.73
CA ILE A 27 10.51 -3.21 9.10
C ILE A 27 9.52 -2.40 9.92
N GLN A 28 8.56 -3.07 10.55
CA GLN A 28 7.67 -2.38 11.48
C GLN A 28 8.49 -1.83 12.66
N PRO A 29 8.14 -0.64 13.21
CA PRO A 29 8.77 -0.13 14.41
C PRO A 29 8.66 -1.11 15.59
N LYS A 30 9.60 -1.03 16.54
CA LYS A 30 9.61 -1.86 17.76
C LYS A 30 8.61 -1.33 18.79
N ASP A 31 7.37 -1.22 18.38
CA ASP A 31 6.26 -0.71 19.18
C ASP A 31 5.11 -1.71 19.10
N LEU A 32 4.67 -2.20 20.27
CA LEU A 32 3.61 -3.21 20.37
C LEU A 32 2.22 -2.64 20.04
N SER A 33 2.07 -1.32 20.00
CA SER A 33 0.83 -0.66 19.56
C SER A 33 0.67 -0.65 18.03
N ILE A 34 1.73 -0.97 17.29
CA ILE A 34 1.76 -0.94 15.83
C ILE A 34 1.59 -2.35 15.26
N ASN A 35 0.57 -2.52 14.42
CA ASN A 35 0.27 -3.78 13.75
C ASN A 35 0.33 -3.63 12.22
N GLN A 36 1.55 -3.47 11.70
CA GLN A 36 1.80 -3.32 10.25
C GLN A 36 2.39 -4.59 9.64
N GLY A 37 3.05 -5.42 10.45
CA GLY A 37 3.87 -6.52 9.98
C GLY A 37 5.13 -6.02 9.26
N SER A 38 6.08 -6.94 9.04
CA SER A 38 7.30 -6.65 8.29
C SER A 38 7.28 -7.36 6.93
N SER A 39 8.04 -6.83 5.97
CA SER A 39 8.21 -7.46 4.65
C SER A 39 8.89 -8.82 4.75
N LEU A 40 8.62 -9.72 3.81
CA LEU A 40 9.37 -10.97 3.67
C LEU A 40 10.88 -10.72 3.47
N LEU A 41 11.23 -9.65 2.74
CA LEU A 41 12.61 -9.28 2.46
C LEU A 41 13.39 -8.95 3.74
N SER A 42 12.85 -8.10 4.60
CA SER A 42 13.49 -7.71 5.87
C SER A 42 13.61 -8.90 6.83
N ILE A 43 12.58 -9.74 6.93
CA ILE A 43 12.63 -10.96 7.76
C ILE A 43 13.70 -11.92 7.24
N THR A 44 13.82 -12.07 5.91
CA THR A 44 14.86 -12.93 5.31
C THR A 44 16.27 -12.38 5.54
N LYS A 45 16.46 -11.06 5.48
CA LYS A 45 17.74 -10.43 5.82
C LYS A 45 18.13 -10.69 7.27
N LEU A 46 17.19 -10.53 8.21
CA LEU A 46 17.40 -10.85 9.62
C LEU A 46 17.72 -12.34 9.82
N ALA A 47 17.01 -13.23 9.11
CA ALA A 47 17.25 -14.68 9.17
C ALA A 47 18.70 -15.04 8.78
N ARG A 48 19.19 -14.46 7.68
CA ARG A 48 20.55 -14.68 7.19
C ARG A 48 21.59 -14.20 8.19
N GLN A 49 21.39 -13.02 8.79
CA GLN A 49 22.26 -12.51 9.87
C GLN A 49 22.31 -13.46 11.07
N LYS A 50 21.18 -14.13 11.39
CA LYS A 50 21.11 -15.13 12.47
C LYS A 50 21.50 -16.55 12.04
N GLY A 51 22.02 -16.75 10.83
CA GLY A 51 22.52 -18.06 10.35
C GLY A 51 21.45 -19.01 9.82
N TYR A 52 20.34 -18.47 9.31
CA TYR A 52 19.22 -19.21 8.73
C TYR A 52 19.03 -18.90 7.25
N GLU A 53 18.42 -19.84 6.54
CA GLU A 53 18.10 -19.76 5.11
C GLU A 53 16.60 -19.98 4.90
N LEU A 54 15.99 -19.22 3.99
CA LEU A 54 14.59 -19.39 3.60
C LEU A 54 14.44 -20.70 2.82
N ILE A 55 13.45 -21.51 3.17
CA ILE A 55 13.18 -22.81 2.50
C ILE A 55 11.79 -22.93 1.92
N ALA A 56 10.81 -22.22 2.49
CA ALA A 56 9.44 -22.22 2.01
C ALA A 56 8.67 -21.01 2.53
N THR A 57 7.53 -20.74 1.91
CA THR A 57 6.54 -19.77 2.41
C THR A 57 5.14 -20.37 2.32
N THR A 58 4.27 -19.98 3.23
CA THR A 58 2.81 -20.08 3.06
C THR A 58 2.28 -18.74 2.53
N LYS A 59 0.97 -18.51 2.61
CA LYS A 59 0.37 -17.19 2.32
C LYS A 59 0.92 -16.06 3.22
N TRP A 60 1.24 -16.37 4.47
CA TRP A 60 1.56 -15.37 5.51
C TRP A 60 2.84 -15.68 6.28
N ASN A 61 3.35 -16.91 6.21
CA ASN A 61 4.48 -17.35 7.03
C ASN A 61 5.69 -17.70 6.19
N ALA A 62 6.85 -17.21 6.61
CA ALA A 62 8.15 -17.57 6.10
C ALA A 62 8.76 -18.69 6.96
N ILE A 63 9.27 -19.73 6.31
CA ILE A 63 9.83 -20.90 6.96
C ILE A 63 11.32 -20.94 6.66
N PHE A 64 12.12 -20.94 7.73
CA PHE A 64 13.57 -20.90 7.67
C PHE A 64 14.18 -22.14 8.31
N THR A 65 15.33 -22.57 7.81
CA THR A 65 16.16 -23.62 8.44
C THR A 65 17.55 -23.08 8.75
N ARG A 66 18.24 -23.72 9.70
CA ARG A 66 19.66 -23.37 9.94
C ARG A 66 20.49 -23.63 8.69
N LYS A 67 21.44 -22.74 8.39
CA LYS A 67 22.30 -22.81 7.20
C LYS A 67 22.95 -24.19 6.99
N LYS A 68 23.36 -24.86 8.07
CA LYS A 68 23.95 -26.21 7.99
C LYS A 68 23.01 -27.29 7.41
N TYR A 69 21.69 -27.11 7.51
CA TYR A 69 20.69 -28.04 6.97
C TYR A 69 20.18 -27.63 5.58
N PHE A 70 20.49 -26.42 5.12
CA PHE A 70 19.92 -25.87 3.88
C PHE A 70 20.17 -26.75 2.65
N LYS A 71 21.35 -27.39 2.55
CA LYS A 71 21.69 -28.29 1.43
C LYS A 71 20.73 -29.47 1.26
N LEU A 72 20.04 -29.89 2.33
CA LEU A 72 19.06 -30.98 2.28
C LEU A 72 17.86 -30.66 1.39
N PHE A 73 17.54 -29.38 1.19
CA PHE A 73 16.36 -28.92 0.46
C PHE A 73 16.59 -28.79 -1.05
N ARG A 74 17.85 -28.83 -1.52
CA ARG A 74 18.21 -28.75 -2.96
C ARG A 74 17.62 -27.52 -3.68
N ILE A 75 17.47 -26.40 -2.97
CA ILE A 75 16.97 -25.14 -3.52
C ILE A 75 18.13 -24.38 -4.17
N LYS A 76 17.99 -24.05 -5.46
CA LYS A 76 19.00 -23.31 -6.24
C LYS A 76 18.99 -21.82 -5.94
N ASP A 77 17.80 -21.22 -5.88
CA ASP A 77 17.60 -19.80 -5.55
C ASP A 77 16.58 -19.72 -4.41
N ASN A 78 17.03 -19.25 -3.25
CA ASN A 78 16.20 -19.04 -2.07
C ASN A 78 15.88 -17.57 -1.81
N SER A 79 16.01 -16.71 -2.84
CA SER A 79 15.56 -15.33 -2.75
C SER A 79 14.05 -15.28 -2.44
N PRO A 80 13.60 -14.25 -1.69
CA PRO A 80 12.18 -14.03 -1.45
C PRO A 80 11.35 -14.04 -2.73
N VAL A 81 11.85 -13.45 -3.81
CA VAL A 81 11.18 -13.37 -5.12
C VAL A 81 11.00 -14.77 -5.73
N ALA A 82 12.01 -15.64 -5.64
CA ALA A 82 11.94 -17.01 -6.16
C ALA A 82 11.02 -17.91 -5.34
N ILE A 83 11.03 -17.77 -4.01
CA ILE A 83 10.27 -18.65 -3.10
C ILE A 83 8.81 -18.22 -2.98
N TYR A 84 8.53 -16.93 -2.82
CA TYR A 84 7.17 -16.43 -2.59
C TYR A 84 6.55 -15.98 -3.91
N ARG A 85 5.55 -16.70 -4.40
CA ARG A 85 4.90 -16.44 -5.71
C ARG A 85 3.50 -15.85 -5.63
N ILE A 86 2.95 -15.70 -4.43
CA ILE A 86 1.60 -15.14 -4.24
C ILE A 86 1.68 -13.62 -4.38
N ARG A 87 0.86 -13.05 -5.28
CA ARG A 87 0.81 -11.61 -5.56
C ARG A 87 -0.59 -10.99 -5.40
N GLN A 88 -1.61 -11.81 -5.17
CA GLN A 88 -3.02 -11.38 -5.09
C GLN A 88 -3.33 -10.39 -3.95
N TYR A 89 -2.43 -10.22 -2.99
CA TYR A 89 -2.58 -9.32 -1.86
C TYR A 89 -1.94 -7.95 -2.07
N GLN A 90 -1.16 -7.78 -3.14
CA GLN A 90 -0.34 -6.59 -3.37
C GLN A 90 -1.11 -5.56 -4.18
N THR A 91 -1.02 -4.31 -3.73
CA THR A 91 -1.46 -3.13 -4.47
C THR A 91 -0.24 -2.51 -5.14
N GLN A 92 -0.33 -2.22 -6.44
CA GLN A 92 0.73 -1.54 -7.19
C GLN A 92 0.26 -0.16 -7.62
N ILE A 93 1.19 0.80 -7.62
CA ILE A 93 0.96 2.18 -8.04
C ILE A 93 1.96 2.53 -9.13
N PHE A 94 1.50 3.07 -10.25
CA PHE A 94 2.38 3.55 -11.33
C PHE A 94 1.82 4.79 -12.01
N GLN A 95 2.68 5.54 -12.70
CA GLN A 95 2.35 6.78 -13.41
C GLN A 95 2.35 6.57 -14.93
N LEU A 96 1.37 7.16 -15.61
CA LEU A 96 1.29 7.23 -17.07
C LEU A 96 1.93 8.53 -17.60
N PHE A 97 2.24 8.57 -18.90
CA PHE A 97 2.87 9.75 -19.53
C PHE A 97 2.05 11.04 -19.42
N ASP A 98 0.72 10.96 -19.26
CA ASP A 98 -0.17 12.11 -19.06
C ASP A 98 -0.23 12.58 -17.59
N GLY A 99 0.55 11.96 -16.70
CA GLY A 99 0.57 12.25 -15.27
C GLY A 99 -0.46 11.49 -14.45
N THR A 100 -1.31 10.66 -15.06
CA THR A 100 -2.29 9.83 -14.34
C THR A 100 -1.61 8.78 -13.46
N ILE A 101 -1.98 8.69 -12.17
CA ILE A 101 -1.57 7.60 -11.29
C ILE A 101 -2.61 6.48 -11.32
N LYS A 102 -2.16 5.27 -11.62
CA LYS A 102 -2.97 4.05 -11.62
C LYS A 102 -2.70 3.23 -10.38
N ILE A 103 -3.76 2.75 -9.73
CA ILE A 103 -3.71 1.71 -8.71
C ILE A 103 -4.20 0.40 -9.34
N VAL A 104 -3.41 -0.66 -9.26
CA VAL A 104 -3.76 -1.99 -9.81
C VAL A 104 -3.40 -3.11 -8.83
N GLY A 105 -3.84 -4.34 -9.12
CA GLY A 105 -3.67 -5.50 -8.24
C GLY A 105 -4.80 -5.58 -7.22
N ASN A 106 -4.46 -5.76 -5.95
CA ASN A 106 -5.45 -5.76 -4.88
C ASN A 106 -5.96 -4.34 -4.62
N THR A 107 -7.22 -4.08 -4.94
CA THR A 107 -7.91 -2.80 -4.72
C THR A 107 -8.87 -2.85 -3.54
N SER A 108 -8.81 -3.92 -2.74
CA SER A 108 -9.50 -4.03 -1.45
C SER A 108 -8.53 -3.76 -0.32
N MET A 109 -8.98 -3.03 0.70
CA MET A 109 -8.31 -2.94 2.00
C MET A 109 -8.35 -4.32 2.65
N LEU A 110 -7.31 -5.13 2.39
CA LEU A 110 -7.23 -6.56 2.74
C LEU A 110 -7.64 -6.88 4.18
N TRP A 111 -7.31 -5.98 5.11
CA TRP A 111 -7.52 -6.14 6.54
C TRP A 111 -8.84 -5.56 7.05
N HIS A 112 -9.58 -4.83 6.21
CA HIS A 112 -10.82 -4.14 6.57
C HIS A 112 -12.01 -4.50 5.67
N GLY A 113 -11.78 -5.21 4.56
CA GLY A 113 -12.83 -5.62 3.62
C GLY A 113 -13.48 -4.47 2.85
N VAL A 114 -12.84 -3.30 2.81
CA VAL A 114 -13.35 -2.10 2.14
C VAL A 114 -12.75 -2.03 0.73
N GLN A 115 -13.60 -1.92 -0.28
CA GLN A 115 -13.17 -1.69 -1.66
C GLN A 115 -12.72 -0.23 -1.81
N MET A 116 -11.63 0.01 -2.54
CA MET A 116 -11.22 1.37 -2.88
C MET A 116 -12.20 1.96 -3.92
N ASP A 117 -12.93 3.00 -3.53
CA ASP A 117 -13.76 3.78 -4.44
C ASP A 117 -12.84 4.55 -5.40
N ASN A 118 -12.79 4.13 -6.66
CA ASN A 118 -12.01 4.71 -7.76
C ASN A 118 -10.47 4.51 -7.72
N PRO A 119 -9.97 3.29 -7.99
CA PRO A 119 -8.52 3.01 -8.08
C PRO A 119 -7.84 3.63 -9.31
N GLN A 120 -8.57 4.37 -10.15
CA GLN A 120 -8.11 4.85 -11.46
C GLN A 120 -7.67 6.32 -11.47
N ALA A 121 -7.92 7.09 -10.40
CA ALA A 121 -7.85 8.55 -10.46
C ALA A 121 -7.27 9.20 -9.18
N ILE A 122 -6.06 8.82 -8.78
CA ILE A 122 -5.24 9.78 -8.04
C ILE A 122 -4.59 10.69 -9.08
N LYS A 123 -5.24 11.82 -9.43
CA LYS A 123 -4.59 12.86 -10.22
C LYS A 123 -3.68 13.66 -9.29
N ALA A 124 -2.37 13.51 -9.43
CA ALA A 124 -1.44 14.46 -8.85
C ALA A 124 -1.69 15.82 -9.52
N VAL A 125 -2.15 16.81 -8.75
CA VAL A 125 -2.17 18.21 -9.21
C VAL A 125 -0.78 18.76 -8.94
N PRO A 126 0.02 19.11 -9.96
CA PRO A 126 1.32 19.72 -9.73
C PRO A 126 1.14 21.00 -8.93
N SER A 127 1.97 21.23 -7.91
CA SER A 127 1.91 22.40 -7.03
C SER A 127 2.33 23.72 -7.70
N ASN A 128 2.53 23.75 -9.02
CA ASN A 128 2.84 24.97 -9.74
C ASN A 128 1.58 25.53 -10.40
N ASN A 129 1.20 26.71 -9.90
CA ASN A 129 0.08 27.55 -10.28
C ASN A 129 0.05 27.98 -11.76
N GLU A 130 -0.16 27.08 -12.71
CA GLU A 130 -0.59 27.45 -14.07
C GLU A 130 -1.57 26.42 -14.65
N LEU A 131 -2.70 26.21 -13.97
CA LEU A 131 -3.92 25.86 -14.68
C LEU A 131 -4.62 27.19 -15.00
N SER A 132 -4.50 27.64 -16.26
CA SER A 132 -5.27 28.79 -16.74
C SER A 132 -6.74 28.62 -16.36
N GLN A 133 -7.41 29.74 -16.02
CA GLN A 133 -8.78 29.72 -15.47
C GLN A 133 -9.79 28.92 -16.31
N LYS A 134 -9.50 28.69 -17.60
CA LYS A 134 -10.28 27.82 -18.51
C LYS A 134 -10.34 26.35 -18.07
N ASN A 135 -9.27 25.81 -17.47
CA ASN A 135 -9.19 24.39 -17.09
C ASN A 135 -9.80 24.08 -15.70
N ARG A 136 -9.98 25.10 -14.85
CA ARG A 136 -10.67 24.93 -13.56
C ARG A 136 -12.18 24.70 -13.72
N LEU A 137 -12.80 25.38 -14.68
CA LEU A 137 -14.25 25.23 -14.94
C LEU A 137 -14.57 23.87 -15.58
N SER A 138 -13.75 23.39 -16.53
CA SER A 138 -13.92 22.06 -17.11
C SER A 138 -13.67 20.91 -16.14
N PHE A 139 -12.81 21.11 -15.12
CA PHE A 139 -12.56 20.11 -14.08
C PHE A 139 -13.78 19.93 -13.15
N LEU A 140 -14.47 21.03 -12.82
CA LEU A 140 -15.70 20.99 -12.01
C LEU A 140 -16.91 20.49 -12.82
N ASP A 141 -17.03 20.86 -14.10
CA ASP A 141 -18.12 20.41 -14.96
C ASP A 141 -18.06 18.91 -15.29
N GLY A 142 -16.85 18.34 -15.45
CA GLY A 142 -16.67 16.91 -15.67
C GLY A 142 -16.97 16.07 -14.42
N PHE A 143 -16.59 16.57 -13.24
CA PHE A 143 -16.85 15.89 -11.96
C PHE A 143 -18.36 15.85 -11.62
N HIS A 144 -19.10 16.91 -11.98
CA HIS A 144 -20.54 17.00 -11.71
C HIS A 144 -21.41 16.14 -12.63
N LYS A 145 -20.97 15.84 -13.87
CA LYS A 145 -21.79 15.10 -14.85
C LYS A 145 -21.74 13.59 -14.71
N GLU A 146 -20.69 13.03 -14.11
CA GLU A 146 -20.48 11.58 -14.10
C GLU A 146 -20.84 10.92 -12.75
N TYR A 147 -21.12 11.69 -11.68
CA TYR A 147 -21.23 11.16 -10.31
C TYR A 147 -22.39 11.67 -9.43
N LEU A 148 -23.50 12.15 -10.01
CA LEU A 148 -24.75 12.35 -9.25
C LEU A 148 -25.80 11.30 -9.66
N PRO A 149 -26.38 10.52 -8.73
CA PRO A 149 -27.60 9.78 -9.02
C PRO A 149 -28.70 10.81 -9.35
N SER A 150 -29.40 10.55 -10.44
CA SER A 150 -30.42 11.42 -11.03
C SER A 150 -31.62 11.63 -10.10
N PHE A 151 -31.50 12.47 -9.08
CA PHE A 151 -32.63 13.05 -8.34
C PHE A 151 -32.15 14.27 -7.55
N ILE A 152 -32.41 15.48 -8.08
CA ILE A 152 -32.79 16.73 -7.37
C ILE A 152 -33.13 17.78 -8.46
N PRO A 153 -34.30 18.47 -8.42
CA PRO A 153 -34.68 19.47 -9.42
C PRO A 153 -33.78 20.72 -9.38
N SER A 154 -33.53 21.27 -10.56
CA SER A 154 -32.50 22.27 -10.90
C SER A 154 -32.69 23.70 -10.38
N ASN A 155 -33.39 23.94 -9.25
CA ASN A 155 -33.72 25.30 -8.82
C ASN A 155 -33.02 25.83 -7.55
N ASN A 156 -32.09 25.10 -6.92
CA ASN A 156 -31.41 25.57 -5.69
C ASN A 156 -29.87 25.62 -5.74
N LEU A 157 -29.25 25.48 -6.92
CA LEU A 157 -27.78 25.50 -7.08
C LEU A 157 -27.13 26.82 -6.65
N SER A 158 -27.83 27.96 -6.79
CA SER A 158 -27.28 29.27 -6.44
C SER A 158 -27.22 29.54 -4.92
N GLN A 159 -28.05 28.87 -4.13
CA GLN A 159 -28.03 29.00 -2.67
C GLN A 159 -26.93 28.14 -2.03
N PHE A 160 -26.63 26.97 -2.60
CA PHE A 160 -25.57 26.09 -2.09
C PHE A 160 -24.17 26.65 -2.35
N GLN A 161 -23.93 27.25 -3.53
CA GLN A 161 -22.66 27.89 -3.84
C GLN A 161 -22.33 29.08 -2.91
N LYS A 162 -23.34 29.79 -2.40
CA LYS A 162 -23.15 30.93 -1.49
C LYS A 162 -22.83 30.52 -0.05
N SER A 163 -23.24 29.34 0.42
CA SER A 163 -22.95 28.88 1.79
C SER A 163 -21.52 28.35 1.93
N VAL A 164 -21.03 27.63 0.92
CA VAL A 164 -19.66 27.09 0.89
C VAL A 164 -18.60 28.19 0.78
N TYR A 165 -18.90 29.29 0.08
CA TYR A 165 -17.98 30.42 -0.05
C TYR A 165 -17.84 31.25 1.24
N ARG A 166 -18.88 31.30 2.09
CA ARG A 166 -18.82 32.03 3.37
C ARG A 166 -18.04 31.29 4.46
N GLN A 167 -17.99 29.95 4.45
CA GLN A 167 -17.29 29.20 5.50
C GLN A 167 -15.77 29.23 5.38
N ASN A 168 -15.22 29.50 4.18
CA ASN A 168 -13.78 29.45 3.94
C ASN A 168 -13.05 30.80 4.04
N HIS A 169 -13.77 31.91 4.23
CA HIS A 169 -13.19 33.25 4.38
C HIS A 169 -13.79 33.98 5.59
N SER A 170 -13.53 33.46 6.79
CA SER A 170 -13.52 34.27 8.02
C SER A 170 -12.07 34.65 8.33
N PRO A 171 -11.73 35.94 8.46
CA PRO A 171 -10.40 36.36 8.89
C PRO A 171 -10.22 35.99 10.37
N THR A 172 -9.16 35.27 10.69
CA THR A 172 -8.62 35.18 12.05
C THR A 172 -8.29 36.58 12.57
N THR A 173 -8.96 37.02 13.64
CA THR A 173 -8.55 38.17 14.43
C THR A 173 -8.50 37.82 15.90
N LYS A 174 -7.25 37.89 16.42
CA LYS A 174 -6.77 38.12 17.80
C LYS A 174 -7.21 37.18 18.90
#